data_AF-A0A5D3IZT8-F1
#
_entry.id   AF-A0A5D3IZT8-F1
#
_cell.length_a   1.000
_cell.length_b   1.000
_cell.length_c   1.000
_cell.angle_alpha   90.00
_cell.angle_beta   90.00
_cell.angle_gamma   90.00
#
_symmetry.space_group_name_H-M   'P 1'
#
loop_
_entity.id
_entity.type
_entity.pdbx_description
1 polymer ?
#
loop_
_entity_poly.entity_id
_entity_poly.type
_entity_poly.pdbx_seq_one_letter_code
_entity_poly.pdbx_strand_id
1 'polypeptide(L)'
;YAHVEANPQGLISVLMAPIAGLYDPDSGQARAIDVALFILIIGGFLGIVTKTGAIDAGIERVTTRLRGREEWMIPILMALFAAGGTIYGMAEESLPFYTLLVPVMLAARFDPVVAASTVLLGAGIGTLGSTINPFATVIAANAAGIP
;
A
#
# COMPACT_ATOMS: atom_id res chain seq x y z
N TYR A 1 25.54 12.72 21.80
CA TYR A 1 24.16 12.68 22.32
C TYR A 1 23.79 14.06 22.83
N ALA A 2 22.72 14.66 22.30
CA ALA A 2 22.18 15.93 22.79
C ALA A 2 21.05 15.62 23.77
N HIS A 3 21.14 16.13 24.99
CA HIS A 3 20.00 16.10 25.92
C HIS A 3 18.97 17.11 25.44
N VAL A 4 17.78 16.63 25.10
CA VAL A 4 16.63 17.47 24.77
C VAL A 4 15.83 17.69 26.05
N GLU A 5 15.27 18.89 26.24
CA GLU A 5 14.39 19.19 27.36
C GLU A 5 13.16 18.27 27.36
N ALA A 6 12.75 17.86 28.56
CA ALA A 6 11.57 17.02 28.73
C ALA A 6 10.31 17.79 28.29
N ASN A 7 9.52 17.19 27.40
CA ASN A 7 8.23 17.73 26.96
C ASN A 7 7.07 16.83 27.48
N PRO A 8 6.70 16.93 28.77
CA PRO A 8 5.67 16.09 29.35
C PRO A 8 4.30 16.40 28.73
N GLN A 9 3.65 15.36 28.21
CA GLN A 9 2.29 15.45 27.67
C GLN A 9 1.26 15.32 28.79
N GLY A 10 0.25 16.20 28.80
CA GLY A 10 -0.84 16.15 29.77
C GLY A 10 -1.78 14.97 29.55
N LEU A 11 -2.55 14.59 30.59
CA LEU A 11 -3.52 13.48 30.54
C LEU A 11 -4.51 13.59 29.37
N ILE A 12 -4.96 14.81 29.07
CA ILE A 12 -5.88 15.08 27.96
C ILE A 12 -5.18 14.90 26.61
N SER A 13 -3.92 15.34 26.46
CA SER A 13 -3.20 15.17 25.21
C SER A 13 -2.84 13.71 24.94
N VAL A 14 -2.61 12.91 25.99
CA VAL A 14 -2.47 11.45 25.86
C VAL A 14 -3.78 10.81 25.38
N LEU A 15 -4.93 11.20 25.93
CA LEU A 15 -6.23 10.68 25.50
C LEU A 15 -6.60 11.12 24.08
N MET A 16 -6.21 12.34 23.68
CA MET A 16 -6.45 12.86 22.33
C MET A 16 -5.41 12.42 21.30
N ALA A 17 -4.28 11.83 21.72
CA ALA A 17 -3.21 11.41 20.80
C ALA A 17 -3.67 10.51 19.65
N PRO A 18 -4.58 9.54 19.81
CA PRO A 18 -5.09 8.74 18.69
C PRO A 18 -5.89 9.58 17.68
N ILE A 19 -6.70 10.52 18.17
CA ILE A 19 -7.48 11.44 17.33
C ILE A 19 -6.53 12.36 16.57
N ALA A 20 -5.55 12.95 17.26
CA ALA A 20 -4.50 13.79 16.68
C ALA A 20 -3.58 13.06 15.68
N GLY A 21 -3.47 11.73 15.79
CA GLY A 21 -2.79 10.87 14.82
C GLY A 21 -3.58 10.66 13.53
N LEU A 22 -4.90 10.61 13.62
CA LEU A 22 -5.80 10.54 12.45
C LEU A 22 -5.92 11.89 11.75
N TYR A 23 -6.11 12.94 12.54
CA TYR A 23 -6.40 14.29 12.07
C TYR A 23 -5.97 15.29 13.12
N ASP A 24 -5.27 16.34 12.71
CA ASP A 24 -4.88 17.41 13.61
C ASP A 24 -6.11 18.25 13.99
N PRO A 25 -6.56 18.23 15.26
CA PRO A 25 -7.78 18.93 15.69
C PRO A 25 -7.65 20.46 15.63
N ASP A 26 -6.41 20.98 15.65
CA ASP A 26 -6.14 22.42 15.74
C ASP A 26 -5.96 23.04 14.36
N SER A 27 -5.18 22.38 13.48
CA SER A 27 -4.92 22.88 12.10
C SER A 27 -5.91 22.36 11.06
N GLY A 28 -6.65 21.32 11.41
CA GLY A 28 -7.59 20.65 10.52
C GLY A 28 -6.94 19.84 9.40
N GLN A 29 -5.65 19.49 9.53
CA GLN A 29 -4.95 18.68 8.54
C GLN A 29 -5.27 17.19 8.71
N ALA A 30 -5.60 16.54 7.59
CA ALA A 30 -5.68 15.09 7.53
C ALA A 30 -4.28 14.48 7.70
N ARG A 31 -4.18 13.44 8.53
CA ARG A 31 -2.97 12.63 8.71
C ARG A 31 -3.24 11.20 8.25
N ALA A 32 -3.60 10.30 9.17
CA ALA A 32 -3.92 8.92 8.81
C ALA A 32 -5.33 8.73 8.20
N ILE A 33 -6.16 9.79 8.15
CA ILE A 33 -7.49 9.73 7.52
C ILE A 33 -7.42 9.32 6.04
N ASP A 34 -6.45 9.83 5.28
CA ASP A 34 -6.38 9.57 3.84
C ASP A 34 -6.17 8.08 3.56
N VAL A 35 -5.24 7.46 4.30
CA VAL A 35 -4.96 6.01 4.24
C VAL A 35 -6.16 5.20 4.73
N ALA A 36 -6.79 5.61 5.84
CA ALA A 36 -7.95 4.90 6.39
C ALA A 36 -9.14 4.89 5.42
N LEU A 37 -9.41 6.04 4.77
CA LEU A 37 -10.48 6.18 3.79
C LEU A 37 -10.19 5.34 2.53
N PHE A 38 -8.94 5.35 2.06
CA PHE A 38 -8.52 4.53 0.93
C PHE A 38 -8.74 3.04 1.19
N ILE A 39 -8.31 2.52 2.35
CA ILE A 39 -8.53 1.11 2.74
C ILE A 39 -10.02 0.78 2.81
N LEU A 40 -10.85 1.68 3.35
CA LEU A 40 -12.30 1.49 3.40
C LEU A 40 -12.91 1.38 2.00
N ILE A 41 -12.51 2.27 1.08
CA ILE A 41 -12.97 2.27 -0.32
C ILE A 41 -12.53 0.99 -1.04
N ILE A 42 -11.27 0.57 -0.88
CA ILE A 42 -10.78 -0.68 -1.46
C ILE A 42 -11.52 -1.89 -0.87
N GLY A 43 -11.78 -1.91 0.44
CA GLY A 43 -12.57 -2.97 1.06
C GLY A 43 -13.98 -3.06 0.48
N GLY A 44 -14.64 -1.92 0.26
CA GLY A 44 -15.94 -1.84 -0.41
C GLY A 44 -15.89 -2.31 -1.86
N PHE A 45 -14.89 -1.84 -2.62
CA PHE A 45 -14.65 -2.26 -4.00
C PHE A 45 -14.43 -3.77 -4.10
N LEU A 46 -13.51 -4.32 -3.30
CA LEU A 46 -13.24 -5.77 -3.26
C LEU A 46 -14.48 -6.55 -2.88
N GLY A 47 -15.29 -6.05 -1.93
CA GLY A 47 -16.58 -6.66 -1.59
C GLY A 47 -17.54 -6.74 -2.79
N ILE A 48 -17.61 -5.69 -3.61
CA ILE A 48 -18.43 -5.68 -4.83
C ILE A 48 -17.85 -6.62 -5.88
N VAL A 49 -16.56 -6.51 -6.20
CA VAL A 49 -15.89 -7.32 -7.24
C VAL A 49 -15.93 -8.81 -6.90
N THR A 50 -15.82 -9.16 -5.62
CA THR A 50 -16.00 -10.55 -5.15
C THR A 50 -17.44 -11.01 -5.34
N LYS A 51 -18.44 -10.19 -4.98
CA LYS A 51 -19.86 -10.53 -5.17
C LYS A 51 -20.27 -10.64 -6.63
N THR A 52 -19.65 -9.91 -7.54
CA THR A 52 -19.96 -9.97 -8.98
C THR A 52 -19.28 -11.14 -9.69
N GLY A 53 -18.40 -11.89 -9.03
CA GLY A 53 -17.60 -12.94 -9.67
C GLY A 53 -16.56 -12.40 -10.66
N ALA A 54 -16.30 -11.08 -10.64
CA ALA A 54 -15.32 -10.46 -11.54
C ALA A 54 -13.90 -10.94 -11.27
N ILE A 55 -13.59 -11.31 -10.01
CA ILE A 55 -12.32 -11.97 -9.65
C ILE A 55 -12.21 -13.32 -10.37
N ASP A 56 -13.23 -14.17 -10.25
CA ASP A 56 -13.24 -15.51 -10.85
C ASP A 56 -13.12 -15.46 -12.38
N ALA A 57 -13.89 -14.57 -13.02
CA ALA A 57 -13.81 -14.34 -14.46
C ALA A 57 -12.45 -13.77 -14.89
N GLY A 58 -11.86 -12.89 -14.08
CA GLY A 58 -10.51 -12.36 -14.28
C GLY A 58 -9.46 -13.46 -14.23
N ILE A 59 -9.53 -14.35 -13.23
CA ILE A 59 -8.64 -15.50 -13.06
C ILE A 59 -8.74 -16.43 -14.28
N GLU A 60 -9.95 -16.79 -14.70
CA GLU A 60 -10.17 -17.65 -15.86
C GLU A 60 -9.58 -17.03 -17.13
N ARG A 61 -9.77 -15.73 -17.32
CA ARG A 61 -9.24 -15.01 -18.48
C ARG A 61 -7.72 -14.89 -18.48
N VAL A 62 -7.11 -14.70 -17.31
CA VAL A 62 -5.65 -14.62 -17.15
C VAL A 62 -5.04 -16.00 -17.37
N THR A 63 -5.56 -17.05 -16.71
CA THR A 63 -5.05 -18.42 -16.84
C THR A 63 -5.21 -18.98 -18.27
N THR A 64 -6.28 -18.61 -18.98
CA THR A 64 -6.44 -18.97 -20.41
C THR A 64 -5.50 -18.18 -21.34
N ARG A 65 -5.29 -16.87 -21.11
CA ARG A 65 -4.39 -16.05 -21.93
C ARG A 65 -2.91 -16.35 -21.72
N LEU A 66 -2.52 -16.65 -20.48
CA LEU A 66 -1.13 -16.89 -20.10
C LEU A 66 -0.75 -18.37 -20.14
N ARG A 67 -1.58 -19.24 -20.73
CA ARG A 67 -1.27 -20.66 -20.85
C ARG A 67 0.05 -20.87 -21.59
N GLY A 68 1.07 -21.38 -20.89
CA GLY A 68 2.43 -21.56 -21.39
C GLY A 68 3.35 -20.33 -21.29
N ARG A 69 2.91 -19.25 -20.64
CA ARG A 69 3.67 -18.01 -20.37
C ARG A 69 3.39 -17.45 -18.97
N GLU A 70 2.98 -18.30 -18.04
CA GLU A 70 2.53 -17.93 -16.70
C GLU A 70 3.59 -17.11 -15.96
N GLU A 71 4.87 -17.40 -16.17
CA GLU A 71 6.03 -16.71 -15.59
C GLU A 71 6.04 -15.20 -15.84
N TRP A 72 5.43 -14.71 -16.92
CA TRP A 72 5.31 -13.28 -17.21
C TRP A 72 4.39 -12.52 -16.26
N MET A 73 3.53 -13.20 -15.50
CA MET A 73 2.71 -12.55 -14.47
C MET A 73 3.56 -11.88 -13.41
N ILE A 74 4.68 -12.50 -12.99
CA ILE A 74 5.54 -11.97 -11.94
C ILE A 74 6.10 -10.59 -12.32
N PRO A 75 6.85 -10.41 -13.42
CA PRO A 75 7.42 -9.11 -13.77
C PRO A 75 6.35 -8.05 -14.07
N ILE A 76 5.21 -8.43 -14.64
CA ILE A 76 4.10 -7.49 -14.90
C ILE A 76 3.50 -6.97 -13.59
N LEU A 77 3.18 -7.88 -12.66
CA LEU A 77 2.65 -7.50 -11.36
C LEU A 77 3.70 -6.73 -10.55
N MET A 78 4.96 -7.17 -10.54
CA MET A 78 6.04 -6.43 -9.87
C MET A 78 6.18 -5.01 -10.41
N ALA A 79 6.11 -4.80 -11.73
CA ALA A 79 6.18 -3.47 -12.33
C ALA A 79 4.99 -2.59 -11.92
N LEU A 80 3.78 -3.17 -11.88
CA LEU A 80 2.58 -2.48 -11.42
C LEU A 80 2.70 -2.04 -9.95
N PHE A 81 3.13 -2.94 -9.07
CA PHE A 81 3.34 -2.63 -7.66
C PHE A 81 4.51 -1.67 -7.43
N ALA A 82 5.57 -1.76 -8.23
CA ALA A 82 6.68 -0.82 -8.18
C ALA A 82 6.25 0.59 -8.61
N ALA A 83 5.37 0.71 -9.60
CA ALA A 83 4.78 1.99 -9.97
C ALA A 83 3.95 2.57 -8.81
N GLY A 84 3.10 1.79 -8.16
CA GLY A 84 2.37 2.23 -6.96
C GLY A 84 3.30 2.62 -5.81
N GLY A 85 4.31 1.79 -5.55
CA GLY A 85 5.31 2.00 -4.51
C GLY A 85 6.13 3.27 -4.70
N THR A 86 6.54 3.60 -5.94
CA THR A 86 7.35 4.79 -6.23
C THR A 86 6.53 6.09 -6.26
N ILE A 87 5.24 6.00 -6.60
CA ILE A 87 4.35 7.16 -6.71
C ILE A 87 3.77 7.56 -5.35
N TYR A 88 3.31 6.58 -4.56
CA TYR A 88 2.58 6.87 -3.33
C TYR A 88 3.22 6.26 -2.08
N GLY A 89 4.25 5.41 -2.19
CA GLY A 89 4.75 4.69 -1.03
C GLY A 89 3.74 3.64 -0.54
N MET A 90 3.16 2.89 -1.48
CA MET A 90 2.02 1.96 -1.32
C MET A 90 2.32 0.70 -0.47
N ALA A 91 2.95 0.83 0.69
CA ALA A 91 3.28 -0.29 1.56
C ALA A 91 2.01 -0.86 2.22
N GLU A 92 1.31 -0.09 3.04
CA GLU A 92 0.08 -0.54 3.70
C GLU A 92 -1.07 -0.75 2.70
N GLU A 93 -1.12 0.09 1.67
CA GLU A 93 -2.14 0.05 0.63
C GLU A 93 -2.07 -1.20 -0.26
N SER A 94 -0.94 -1.92 -0.24
CA SER A 94 -0.79 -3.19 -0.97
C SER A 94 -1.50 -4.37 -0.29
N LEU A 95 -1.80 -4.29 1.02
CA LEU A 95 -2.36 -5.40 1.82
C LEU A 95 -3.66 -6.00 1.26
N PRO A 96 -4.65 -5.21 0.82
CA PRO A 96 -5.88 -5.76 0.25
C PRO A 96 -5.65 -6.49 -1.08
N PHE A 97 -4.57 -6.19 -1.80
CA PHE A 97 -4.25 -6.86 -3.05
C PHE A 97 -3.76 -8.29 -2.83
N TYR A 98 -3.23 -8.64 -1.66
CA TYR A 98 -2.83 -10.01 -1.35
C TYR A 98 -4.04 -10.95 -1.40
N THR A 99 -5.20 -10.53 -0.85
CA THR A 99 -6.41 -11.35 -0.88
C THR A 99 -6.96 -11.55 -2.29
N LEU A 100 -6.67 -10.61 -3.20
CA LEU A 100 -7.06 -10.68 -4.61
C LEU A 100 -6.08 -11.52 -5.44
N LEU A 101 -4.78 -11.28 -5.30
CA LEU A 101 -3.76 -11.82 -6.18
C LEU A 101 -3.27 -13.21 -5.80
N VAL A 102 -3.30 -13.57 -4.50
CA VAL A 102 -2.91 -14.91 -4.06
C VAL A 102 -3.76 -15.97 -4.78
N PRO A 103 -5.11 -15.94 -4.76
CA PRO A 103 -5.92 -16.90 -5.51
C PRO A 103 -5.63 -16.92 -7.02
N VAL A 104 -5.39 -15.76 -7.63
CA VAL A 104 -5.06 -15.63 -9.07
C VAL A 104 -3.74 -16.33 -9.39
N MET A 105 -2.72 -16.12 -8.57
CA MET A 105 -1.39 -16.70 -8.77
C MET A 105 -1.38 -18.20 -8.49
N LEU A 106 -2.14 -18.66 -7.49
CA LEU A 106 -2.35 -20.10 -7.26
C LEU A 106 -3.02 -20.77 -8.47
N ALA A 107 -4.05 -20.13 -9.06
CA ALA A 107 -4.69 -20.63 -10.26
C ALA A 107 -3.74 -20.68 -11.47
N ALA A 108 -2.74 -19.79 -11.52
CA ALA A 108 -1.65 -19.82 -12.48
C ALA A 108 -0.49 -20.77 -12.11
N ARG A 109 -0.68 -21.64 -11.10
CA ARG A 109 0.27 -22.66 -10.60
C ARG A 109 1.48 -22.11 -9.85
N PHE A 110 1.41 -20.88 -9.34
CA PHE A 110 2.42 -20.35 -8.43
C PHE A 110 2.13 -20.71 -6.97
N ASP A 111 3.19 -20.72 -6.17
CA ASP A 111 3.10 -20.89 -4.73
C ASP A 111 2.58 -19.61 -4.03
N PRO A 112 1.80 -19.71 -2.94
CA PRO A 112 1.36 -18.56 -2.15
C PRO A 112 2.48 -17.59 -1.75
N VAL A 113 3.68 -18.12 -1.46
CA VAL A 113 4.86 -17.33 -1.12
C VAL A 113 5.31 -16.51 -2.32
N VAL A 114 5.33 -17.07 -3.53
CA VAL A 114 5.66 -16.33 -4.75
C VAL A 114 4.66 -15.20 -4.98
N ALA A 115 3.38 -15.45 -4.72
CA ALA A 115 2.34 -14.44 -4.84
C ALA A 115 2.53 -13.28 -3.85
N ALA A 116 2.74 -13.61 -2.57
CA ALA A 116 3.01 -12.62 -1.54
C ALA A 116 4.31 -11.85 -1.82
N SER A 117 5.38 -12.53 -2.20
CA SER A 117 6.67 -11.91 -2.53
C SER A 117 6.58 -11.00 -3.76
N THR A 118 5.77 -11.34 -4.76
CA THR A 118 5.58 -10.51 -5.96
C THR A 118 5.00 -9.14 -5.59
N VAL A 119 3.98 -9.12 -4.73
CA VAL A 119 3.38 -7.87 -4.22
C VAL A 119 4.38 -7.13 -3.32
N LEU A 120 4.97 -7.83 -2.34
CA LEU A 120 5.88 -7.25 -1.36
C LEU A 120 7.12 -6.64 -2.01
N LEU A 121 7.81 -7.38 -2.88
CA LEU A 121 9.03 -6.92 -3.55
C LEU A 121 8.74 -5.86 -4.58
N GLY A 122 7.64 -5.99 -5.34
CA GLY A 122 7.22 -4.96 -6.29
C GLY A 122 7.01 -3.62 -5.59
N ALA A 123 6.15 -3.59 -4.56
CA ALA A 123 5.85 -2.37 -3.82
C ALA A 123 7.08 -1.84 -3.09
N GLY A 124 7.84 -2.72 -2.44
CA GLY A 124 9.06 -2.38 -1.70
C GLY A 124 10.13 -1.75 -2.59
N ILE A 125 10.44 -2.33 -3.76
CA ILE A 125 11.42 -1.77 -4.70
C ILE A 125 10.94 -0.40 -5.22
N GLY A 126 9.64 -0.25 -5.51
CA GLY A 126 9.07 1.04 -5.87
C GLY A 126 9.28 2.10 -4.79
N THR A 127 8.96 1.77 -3.54
CA THR A 127 9.12 2.67 -2.40
C THR A 127 10.58 2.95 -2.08
N LEU A 128 11.51 2.03 -2.33
CA LEU A 128 12.94 2.32 -2.26
C LEU A 128 13.36 3.40 -3.28
N GLY A 129 12.74 3.39 -4.47
CA GLY A 129 12.98 4.41 -5.51
C GLY A 129 12.32 5.77 -5.21
N SER A 130 11.12 5.77 -4.62
CA SER A 130 10.37 6.95 -4.16
C SER A 130 10.48 8.18 -5.08
N THR A 131 10.26 8.00 -6.38
CA THR A 131 10.52 9.03 -7.39
C THR A 131 9.64 10.25 -7.19
N ILE A 132 8.36 10.05 -6.86
CA ILE A 132 7.41 11.13 -6.54
C ILE A 132 6.57 10.82 -5.29
N ASN A 133 7.04 9.89 -4.45
CA ASN A 133 6.38 9.48 -3.21
C ASN A 133 6.34 10.64 -2.20
N PRO A 134 5.17 11.26 -1.92
CA PRO A 134 5.07 12.45 -1.08
C PRO A 134 5.48 12.19 0.37
N PHE A 135 5.39 10.96 0.87
CA PHE A 135 5.82 10.64 2.22
C PHE A 135 7.34 10.66 2.35
N ALA A 136 8.05 10.09 1.37
CA ALA A 136 9.51 10.03 1.40
C ALA A 136 10.14 11.34 0.91
N THR A 137 9.62 11.92 -0.18
CA THR A 137 10.20 13.10 -0.81
C THR A 137 10.04 14.36 0.04
N VAL A 138 8.90 14.55 0.72
CA VAL A 138 8.70 15.70 1.62
C VAL A 138 9.60 15.61 2.84
N ILE A 139 9.76 14.42 3.45
CA ILE A 139 10.67 14.24 4.58
C ILE A 139 12.12 14.50 4.14
N ALA A 140 12.51 14.00 2.97
CA ALA A 140 13.84 14.24 2.41
C ALA A 140 14.09 15.72 2.11
N ALA A 141 13.12 16.42 1.51
CA ALA A 141 13.18 17.86 1.22
C ALA A 141 13.35 18.68 2.52
N ASN A 142 12.50 18.41 3.52
CA ASN A 142 12.59 19.03 4.84
C ASN A 142 13.96 18.79 5.51
N ALA A 143 14.48 17.55 5.45
CA ALA A 143 15.79 17.22 6.00
C ALA A 143 16.95 17.92 5.26
N ALA A 144 16.80 18.14 3.95
CA ALA A 144 17.76 18.83 3.10
C ALA A 144 17.63 20.37 3.17
N GLY A 145 16.61 20.90 3.86
CA GLY A 145 16.37 22.34 3.99
C GLY A 145 15.92 23.01 2.70
N ILE A 146 15.35 22.24 1.77
CA ILE A 146 14.78 22.71 0.50
C ILE A 146 13.29 22.37 0.46
N PRO A 147 12.44 23.23 -0.12
CA PRO A 147 11.00 23.02 -0.19
C PRO A 147 10.62 21.78 -1.03
#